data_AF-I3SDF7-F1
#
_entry.id   AF-I3SDF7-F1
#
_cell.length_a   1.000
_cell.length_b   1.000
_cell.length_c   1.000
_cell.angle_alpha   90.00
_cell.angle_beta   90.00
_cell.angle_gamma   90.00
#
_symmetry.space_group_name_H-M   'P 1'
#
loop_
_entity.id
_entity.type
_entity.pdbx_description
1 polymer ?
#
loop_
_entity_poly.entity_id
_entity_poly.type
_entity_poly.pdbx_seq_one_letter_code
_entity_poly.pdbx_strand_id
1 'polypeptide(L)'
;MASSTSLFALLLLLFHVQHSSSFSLSVEKLEEDVIVSPNRTFTAGFYPAGENAYYFAIWFTQPHDQNTTITVVWIANRDQPVNGKRSTLSLLKTGNLILTDAGQSIVWSTDTNSNFPLEMRLQETGNLVLRNQNNKSSVLWQSFDFPTESEFHAEVNFIGRLNHMNLIGMWGYCAEGKHRILVYEYMEKGSLAENLSSSNALDWGKRYNIALGTARGLAYLHEMLGVDFAL
;
A
#
# COMPACT_ATOMS: atom_id res chain seq x y z
N MET A 1 16.95 -52.89 -15.60
CA MET A 1 16.01 -52.09 -16.41
C MET A 1 14.98 -51.48 -15.47
N ALA A 2 15.25 -50.29 -14.94
CA ALA A 2 14.25 -49.54 -14.18
C ALA A 2 13.23 -48.98 -15.18
N SER A 3 11.94 -49.21 -14.92
CA SER A 3 10.84 -48.89 -15.84
C SER A 3 10.74 -47.37 -16.05
N SER A 4 10.67 -46.95 -17.32
CA SER A 4 10.57 -45.52 -17.71
C SER A 4 9.29 -44.83 -17.20
N THR A 5 8.32 -45.60 -16.71
CA THR A 5 7.10 -45.10 -16.08
C THR A 5 7.35 -44.41 -14.74
N SER A 6 8.41 -44.78 -14.01
CA SER A 6 8.72 -44.19 -12.69
C SER A 6 9.33 -42.79 -12.80
N LEU A 7 10.14 -42.53 -13.84
CA LEU A 7 10.69 -41.21 -14.13
C LEU A 7 9.63 -40.24 -14.67
N PHE A 8 8.67 -40.72 -15.45
CA PHE A 8 7.58 -39.88 -15.97
C PHE A 8 6.61 -39.46 -14.86
N ALA A 9 6.33 -40.35 -13.89
CA ALA A 9 5.56 -40.01 -12.70
C ALA A 9 6.29 -39.01 -11.79
N LEU A 10 7.61 -39.12 -11.65
CA LEU A 10 8.43 -38.18 -10.87
C LEU A 10 8.52 -36.79 -11.54
N LEU A 11 8.57 -36.74 -12.89
CA LEU A 11 8.51 -35.48 -13.63
C LEU A 11 7.13 -34.82 -13.52
N LEU A 12 6.03 -35.60 -13.56
CA LEU A 12 4.68 -35.08 -13.36
C LEU A 12 4.43 -34.59 -11.91
N LEU A 13 5.08 -35.20 -10.92
CA LEU A 13 5.08 -34.72 -9.53
C LEU A 13 5.87 -33.41 -9.35
N LEU A 14 6.89 -33.16 -10.19
CA LEU A 14 7.64 -31.88 -10.21
C LEU A 14 6.85 -30.76 -10.90
N PHE A 15 5.92 -31.08 -11.81
CA PHE A 15 5.01 -30.11 -12.45
C PHE A 15 3.67 -29.91 -11.71
N HIS A 16 3.50 -30.49 -10.52
CA HIS A 16 2.33 -30.30 -9.66
C HIS A 16 2.72 -29.86 -8.24
N VAL A 17 3.68 -28.93 -8.12
CA VAL A 17 3.55 -27.94 -7.04
C VAL A 17 2.40 -27.02 -7.46
N GLN A 18 1.17 -27.53 -7.39
CA GLN A 18 0.01 -26.66 -7.33
C GLN A 18 0.19 -25.88 -6.04
N HIS A 19 0.68 -24.64 -6.15
CA HIS A 19 0.67 -23.71 -5.04
C HIS A 19 -0.79 -23.55 -4.63
N SER A 20 -1.23 -24.33 -3.65
CA SER A 20 -2.62 -24.26 -3.23
C SER A 20 -2.86 -22.86 -2.67
N SER A 21 -3.66 -22.06 -3.37
CA SER A 21 -4.04 -20.72 -2.96
C SER A 21 -5.15 -20.81 -1.93
N SER A 22 -5.12 -19.96 -0.91
CA SER A 22 -6.26 -19.76 0.00
C SER A 22 -7.27 -18.76 -0.54
N PHE A 23 -6.85 -17.90 -1.48
CA PHE A 23 -7.66 -16.88 -2.12
C PHE A 23 -7.10 -16.56 -3.50
N SER A 24 -7.95 -16.28 -4.49
CA SER A 24 -7.52 -15.87 -5.82
C SER A 24 -8.55 -14.96 -6.49
N LEU A 25 -8.05 -13.99 -7.26
CA LEU A 25 -8.81 -13.12 -8.15
C LEU A 25 -8.34 -13.33 -9.59
N SER A 26 -9.25 -13.33 -10.55
CA SER A 26 -8.97 -13.50 -11.97
C SER A 26 -9.24 -12.21 -12.76
N VAL A 27 -8.35 -11.90 -13.69
CA VAL A 27 -8.53 -10.79 -14.65
C VAL A 27 -9.77 -10.97 -15.54
N GLU A 28 -10.28 -12.18 -15.67
CA GLU A 28 -11.47 -12.48 -16.50
C GLU A 28 -12.79 -12.15 -15.79
N LYS A 29 -12.74 -11.81 -14.48
CA LYS A 29 -13.91 -11.51 -13.66
C LYS A 29 -13.84 -10.11 -13.05
N LEU A 30 -13.57 -9.10 -13.88
CA LEU A 30 -13.23 -7.73 -13.45
C LEU A 30 -14.20 -7.09 -12.45
N GLU A 31 -15.50 -7.38 -12.53
CA GLU A 31 -16.53 -6.80 -11.66
C GLU A 31 -16.80 -7.61 -10.38
N GLU A 32 -16.57 -8.92 -10.43
CA GLU A 32 -16.83 -9.84 -9.32
C GLU A 32 -15.59 -9.98 -8.43
N ASP A 33 -14.42 -10.07 -9.05
CA ASP A 33 -13.14 -10.34 -8.41
C ASP A 33 -12.46 -9.02 -8.00
N VAL A 34 -13.14 -8.29 -7.11
CA VAL A 34 -12.68 -7.04 -6.51
C VAL A 34 -12.71 -7.08 -4.98
N ILE A 35 -11.90 -6.24 -4.35
CA ILE A 35 -11.85 -6.03 -2.91
C ILE A 35 -12.28 -4.61 -2.62
N VAL A 36 -13.36 -4.44 -1.86
CA VAL A 36 -13.89 -3.12 -1.51
C VAL A 36 -13.58 -2.81 -0.04
N SER A 37 -13.12 -1.60 0.25
CA SER A 37 -12.89 -1.15 1.62
C SER A 37 -14.21 -1.14 2.41
N PRO A 38 -14.20 -1.28 3.75
CA PRO A 38 -15.45 -1.33 4.55
C PRO A 38 -16.36 -0.12 4.37
N ASN A 39 -15.79 1.08 4.28
CA ASN A 39 -16.49 2.34 4.03
C ASN A 39 -16.83 2.57 2.54
N ARG A 40 -16.45 1.64 1.65
CA ARG A 40 -16.63 1.71 0.20
C ARG A 40 -15.91 2.88 -0.49
N THR A 41 -14.96 3.54 0.16
CA THR A 41 -14.18 4.63 -0.46
C THR A 41 -13.16 4.11 -1.48
N PHE A 42 -12.64 2.89 -1.28
CA PHE A 42 -11.60 2.32 -2.13
C PHE A 42 -12.01 0.95 -2.66
N THR A 43 -11.56 0.66 -3.88
CA THR A 43 -11.69 -0.65 -4.52
C THR A 43 -10.32 -1.08 -5.03
N ALA A 44 -10.00 -2.36 -4.89
CA ALA A 44 -8.82 -2.99 -5.45
C ALA A 44 -9.22 -4.15 -6.37
N GLY A 45 -8.52 -4.29 -7.49
CA GLY A 45 -8.85 -5.30 -8.50
C GLY A 45 -8.00 -5.15 -9.75
N PHE A 46 -8.38 -5.88 -10.80
CA PHE A 46 -7.76 -5.72 -12.11
C PHE A 46 -8.29 -4.47 -12.81
N TYR A 47 -7.37 -3.62 -13.24
CA TYR A 47 -7.64 -2.34 -13.91
C TYR A 47 -7.03 -2.36 -15.33
N PRO A 48 -7.81 -2.02 -16.37
CA PRO A 48 -7.32 -2.04 -17.75
C PRO A 48 -6.31 -0.91 -18.00
N ALA A 49 -5.16 -1.26 -18.56
CA ALA A 49 -4.12 -0.34 -19.01
C ALA A 49 -4.08 -0.17 -20.54
N GLY A 50 -4.84 -1.00 -21.26
CA GLY A 50 -4.94 -1.05 -22.71
C GLY A 50 -5.89 -2.17 -23.15
N GLU A 51 -5.85 -2.58 -24.41
CA GLU A 51 -6.79 -3.59 -24.94
C GLU A 51 -6.62 -4.99 -24.33
N ASN A 52 -5.40 -5.38 -23.97
CA ASN A 52 -5.11 -6.69 -23.40
C ASN A 52 -3.99 -6.64 -22.33
N ALA A 53 -3.89 -5.49 -21.67
CA ALA A 53 -2.87 -5.20 -20.66
C ALA A 53 -3.57 -4.72 -19.40
N TYR A 54 -3.25 -5.33 -18.26
CA TYR A 54 -3.94 -5.08 -17.00
C TYR A 54 -2.94 -4.91 -15.85
N TYR A 55 -3.31 -4.03 -14.93
CA TYR A 55 -2.65 -3.86 -13.65
C TYR A 55 -3.55 -4.41 -12.55
N PHE A 56 -2.97 -4.91 -11.47
CA PHE A 56 -3.68 -4.97 -10.20
C PHE A 56 -3.47 -3.63 -9.48
N ALA A 57 -4.57 -2.95 -9.17
CA ALA A 57 -4.55 -1.57 -8.72
C ALA A 57 -5.52 -1.33 -7.56
N ILE A 58 -5.34 -0.20 -6.87
CA ILE A 58 -6.28 0.36 -5.90
C ILE A 58 -6.75 1.72 -6.44
N TRP A 59 -8.04 2.00 -6.40
CA TRP A 59 -8.62 3.25 -6.87
C TRP A 59 -9.76 3.72 -5.96
N PHE A 60 -10.11 5.00 -6.08
CA PHE A 60 -11.31 5.54 -5.44
C PHE A 60 -12.57 4.91 -6.05
N THR A 61 -13.40 4.31 -5.22
CA THR A 61 -14.71 3.83 -5.65
C THR A 61 -15.54 5.02 -6.11
N GLN A 62 -15.90 5.05 -7.39
CA GLN A 62 -16.76 6.11 -7.88
C GLN A 62 -18.22 5.84 -7.50
N PRO A 63 -18.99 6.88 -7.14
CA PRO A 63 -20.44 6.80 -7.20
C PRO A 63 -20.87 6.58 -8.67
N HIS A 64 -22.05 5.98 -8.86
CA HIS A 64 -22.59 5.46 -10.13
C HIS A 64 -22.90 6.55 -11.20
N ASP A 65 -22.07 7.58 -11.35
CA ASP A 65 -22.20 8.61 -12.40
C ASP A 65 -21.15 8.38 -13.49
N GLN A 66 -21.64 8.07 -14.68
CA GLN A 66 -20.96 7.28 -15.72
C GLN A 66 -19.93 8.05 -16.58
N ASN A 67 -19.28 9.09 -16.07
CA ASN A 67 -18.34 9.85 -16.91
C ASN A 67 -17.09 10.37 -16.18
N THR A 68 -16.76 9.81 -15.01
CA THR A 68 -15.60 10.28 -14.25
C THR A 68 -14.39 9.39 -14.52
N THR A 69 -13.23 10.00 -14.76
CA THR A 69 -11.96 9.27 -14.83
C THR A 69 -11.64 8.62 -13.49
N ILE A 70 -11.36 7.31 -13.48
CA ILE A 70 -11.00 6.57 -12.27
C ILE A 70 -9.63 7.05 -11.78
N THR A 71 -9.58 7.55 -10.54
CA THR A 71 -8.33 7.95 -9.89
C THR A 71 -7.71 6.72 -9.21
N VAL A 72 -6.67 6.19 -9.85
CA VAL A 72 -5.82 5.12 -9.31
C VAL A 72 -4.84 5.70 -8.29
N VAL A 73 -4.72 5.06 -7.12
CA VAL A 73 -3.88 5.50 -5.98
C VAL A 73 -2.79 4.50 -5.60
N TRP A 74 -2.74 3.34 -6.26
CA TRP A 74 -1.67 2.36 -6.11
C TRP A 74 -1.72 1.31 -7.23
N ILE A 75 -0.57 0.81 -7.68
CA ILE A 75 -0.45 -0.28 -8.67
C ILE A 75 0.63 -1.27 -8.23
N ALA A 76 0.32 -2.56 -8.21
CA ALA A 76 1.26 -3.63 -7.87
C ALA A 76 2.33 -3.82 -8.95
N ASN A 77 1.88 -4.16 -10.17
CA ASN A 77 2.73 -4.60 -11.27
C ASN A 77 2.96 -3.49 -12.30
N ARG A 78 3.37 -2.31 -11.83
CA ARG A 78 3.47 -1.10 -12.67
C ARG A 78 4.46 -1.26 -13.81
N ASP A 79 5.58 -1.94 -13.55
CA ASP A 79 6.66 -2.12 -14.51
C ASP A 79 6.31 -3.14 -15.60
N GLN A 80 5.38 -4.05 -15.30
CA GLN A 80 5.02 -5.15 -16.19
C GLN A 80 3.51 -5.46 -16.08
N PRO A 81 2.68 -4.94 -17.00
CA PRO A 81 1.27 -5.31 -17.07
C PRO A 81 1.11 -6.80 -17.43
N VAL A 82 0.01 -7.40 -16.95
CA VAL A 82 -0.37 -8.79 -17.26
C VAL A 82 -1.42 -8.85 -18.37
N ASN A 83 -1.56 -10.03 -18.98
CA ASN A 83 -2.53 -10.30 -20.03
C ASN A 83 -3.97 -10.26 -19.48
N GLY A 84 -4.94 -9.95 -20.34
CA GLY A 84 -6.38 -9.98 -20.01
C GLY A 84 -6.99 -11.38 -19.91
N LYS A 85 -6.20 -12.44 -20.04
CA LYS A 85 -6.64 -13.83 -19.92
C LYS A 85 -5.71 -14.63 -19.04
N ARG A 86 -6.27 -15.52 -18.22
CA ARG A 86 -5.52 -16.46 -17.34
C ARG A 86 -4.54 -15.81 -16.36
N SER A 87 -4.59 -14.49 -16.18
CA SER A 87 -3.82 -13.80 -15.17
C SER A 87 -4.58 -13.77 -13.85
N THR A 88 -3.88 -14.04 -12.75
CA THR A 88 -4.49 -14.18 -11.44
C THR A 88 -3.65 -13.56 -10.34
N LEU A 89 -4.29 -12.87 -9.41
CA LEU A 89 -3.69 -12.50 -8.13
C LEU A 89 -4.09 -13.57 -7.11
N SER A 90 -3.12 -14.26 -6.52
CA SER A 90 -3.37 -15.39 -5.61
C SER A 90 -2.60 -15.23 -4.31
N LEU A 91 -3.30 -15.37 -3.18
CA LEU A 91 -2.67 -15.51 -1.87
C LEU A 91 -2.39 -17.00 -1.64
N LEU A 92 -1.11 -17.34 -1.59
CA LEU A 92 -0.65 -18.71 -1.36
C LEU A 92 -0.78 -19.07 0.12
N LYS A 93 -0.93 -20.37 0.43
CA LYS A 93 -0.91 -20.86 1.82
C LYS A 93 0.42 -20.59 2.56
N THR A 94 1.50 -20.31 1.82
CA THR A 94 2.78 -19.85 2.38
C THR A 94 2.74 -18.41 2.87
N GLY A 95 1.64 -17.69 2.62
CA GLY A 95 1.50 -16.26 2.93
C GLY A 95 2.10 -15.33 1.89
N ASN A 96 2.58 -15.84 0.74
CA ASN A 96 3.01 -15.00 -0.37
C ASN A 96 1.82 -14.59 -1.22
N LEU A 97 1.65 -13.30 -1.50
CA LEU A 97 0.69 -12.81 -2.48
C LEU A 97 1.42 -12.68 -3.82
N ILE A 98 0.96 -13.41 -4.83
CA ILE A 98 1.59 -13.45 -6.14
C ILE A 98 0.62 -13.01 -7.23
N LEU A 99 1.13 -12.30 -8.22
CA LEU A 99 0.43 -12.03 -9.47
C LEU A 99 1.09 -12.87 -10.57
N THR A 100 0.32 -13.75 -11.19
CA THR A 100 0.76 -14.56 -12.33
C THR A 100 0.11 -14.10 -13.62
N ASP A 101 0.88 -14.10 -14.70
CA ASP A 101 0.41 -13.84 -16.06
C ASP A 101 -0.12 -15.11 -16.75
N ALA A 102 -0.67 -14.99 -17.96
CA ALA A 102 -1.26 -16.07 -18.75
C ALA A 102 -0.36 -17.32 -18.92
N GLY A 103 0.96 -17.13 -18.90
CA GLY A 103 1.97 -18.20 -18.98
C GLY A 103 2.33 -18.87 -17.65
N GLN A 104 1.62 -18.54 -16.56
CA GLN A 104 1.94 -18.92 -15.17
C GLN A 104 3.28 -18.36 -14.65
N SER A 105 3.87 -17.39 -15.36
CA SER A 105 5.01 -16.64 -14.85
C SER A 105 4.56 -15.68 -13.75
N ILE A 106 5.27 -15.66 -12.63
CA ILE A 106 5.07 -14.67 -11.57
C ILE A 106 5.63 -13.34 -12.07
N VAL A 107 4.75 -12.34 -12.17
CA VAL A 107 5.09 -10.98 -12.61
C VAL A 107 5.32 -10.05 -11.42
N TRP A 108 4.66 -10.31 -10.30
CA TRP A 108 4.83 -9.54 -9.08
C TRP A 108 4.55 -10.42 -7.85
N SER A 109 5.25 -10.16 -6.75
CA SER A 109 5.04 -10.82 -5.47
C SER A 109 5.35 -9.90 -4.30
N THR A 110 4.75 -10.19 -3.14
CA THR A 110 5.09 -9.52 -1.88
C THR A 110 6.36 -10.08 -1.24
N ASP A 111 6.86 -11.21 -1.73
CA ASP A 111 7.99 -11.98 -1.19
C ASP A 111 7.86 -12.30 0.31
N THR A 112 6.62 -12.39 0.76
CA THR A 112 6.28 -12.72 2.14
C THR A 112 6.30 -14.22 2.37
N ASN A 113 6.64 -14.60 3.60
CA ASN A 113 6.59 -15.98 4.05
C ASN A 113 6.03 -16.03 5.47
N SER A 114 5.01 -16.85 5.68
CA SER A 114 4.29 -16.98 6.95
C SER A 114 3.91 -18.43 7.19
N ASN A 115 4.15 -18.88 8.43
CA ASN A 115 3.65 -20.18 8.91
C ASN A 115 2.18 -20.10 9.38
N PHE A 116 1.60 -18.90 9.43
CA PHE A 116 0.21 -18.67 9.80
C PHE A 116 -0.63 -18.29 8.58
N PRO A 117 -1.91 -18.71 8.54
CA PRO A 117 -2.84 -18.24 7.52
C PRO A 117 -2.94 -16.72 7.51
N LEU A 118 -2.83 -16.13 6.32
CA LEU A 118 -2.97 -14.69 6.12
C LEU A 118 -4.34 -14.34 5.52
N GLU A 119 -4.86 -13.18 5.90
CA GLU A 119 -6.00 -12.51 5.26
C GLU A 119 -5.44 -11.32 4.48
N MET A 120 -5.85 -11.19 3.21
CA MET A 120 -5.67 -9.96 2.47
C MET A 120 -6.88 -9.06 2.69
N ARG A 121 -6.65 -7.78 3.03
CA ARG A 121 -7.73 -6.84 3.33
C ARG A 121 -7.41 -5.43 2.89
N LEU A 122 -8.36 -4.79 2.21
CA LEU A 122 -8.32 -3.36 1.92
C LEU A 122 -8.92 -2.56 3.08
N GLN A 123 -8.15 -1.65 3.66
CA GLN A 123 -8.58 -0.79 4.76
C GLN A 123 -9.33 0.45 4.26
N GLU A 124 -10.03 1.13 5.17
CA GLU A 124 -10.77 2.37 4.90
C GLU A 124 -9.88 3.53 4.47
N THR A 125 -8.59 3.45 4.78
CA THR A 125 -7.54 4.39 4.38
C THR A 125 -7.03 4.15 2.95
N GLY A 126 -7.45 3.06 2.30
CA GLY A 126 -6.89 2.62 1.01
C GLY A 126 -5.66 1.71 1.14
N ASN A 127 -5.20 1.42 2.35
CA ASN A 127 -4.07 0.51 2.56
C ASN A 127 -4.50 -0.95 2.40
N LEU A 128 -3.94 -1.65 1.41
CA LEU A 128 -4.05 -3.09 1.25
C LEU A 128 -3.03 -3.79 2.14
N VAL A 129 -3.49 -4.64 3.05
CA VAL A 129 -2.63 -5.33 4.03
C VAL A 129 -2.73 -6.85 3.92
N LEU A 130 -1.61 -7.52 4.12
CA LEU A 130 -1.54 -8.94 4.47
C LEU A 130 -1.31 -9.05 5.97
N ARG A 131 -2.25 -9.67 6.68
CA ARG A 131 -2.18 -9.81 8.13
C ARG A 131 -2.52 -11.21 8.59
N ASN A 132 -2.03 -11.57 9.77
CA ASN A 132 -2.33 -12.85 10.38
C ASN A 132 -3.84 -12.97 10.68
N GLN A 133 -4.47 -14.07 10.25
CA GLN A 133 -5.90 -14.31 10.49
C GLN A 133 -6.23 -14.45 11.99
N ASN A 134 -5.32 -15.07 12.76
CA ASN A 134 -5.49 -15.33 14.18
C ASN A 134 -5.16 -14.11 15.02
N ASN A 135 -4.16 -13.32 14.61
CA ASN A 135 -3.75 -12.10 15.28
C ASN A 135 -3.83 -10.90 14.32
N LYS A 136 -5.00 -10.27 14.24
CA LYS A 136 -5.30 -9.21 13.26
C LYS A 136 -4.48 -7.93 13.44
N SER A 137 -3.77 -7.74 14.56
CA SER A 137 -2.84 -6.62 14.75
C SER A 137 -1.46 -6.87 14.14
N SER A 138 -1.12 -8.12 13.81
CA SER A 138 0.13 -8.48 13.15
C SER A 138 -0.01 -8.33 11.64
N VAL A 139 0.50 -7.21 11.12
CA VAL A 139 0.63 -6.93 9.69
C VAL A 139 2.00 -7.44 9.22
N LEU A 140 2.00 -8.24 8.16
CA LEU A 140 3.22 -8.78 7.55
C LEU A 140 3.67 -7.95 6.34
N TRP A 141 2.71 -7.39 5.61
CA TRP A 141 2.96 -6.55 4.44
C TRP A 141 1.83 -5.54 4.27
N GLN A 142 2.16 -4.35 3.74
CA GLN A 142 1.20 -3.32 3.43
C GLN A 142 1.59 -2.53 2.18
N SER A 143 0.60 -2.15 1.37
CA SER A 143 0.81 -1.39 0.12
C SER A 143 1.49 -0.04 0.34
N PHE A 144 1.25 0.60 1.48
CA PHE A 144 1.80 1.92 1.80
C PHE A 144 3.32 1.93 2.00
N ASP A 145 3.95 0.78 2.23
CA ASP A 145 5.40 0.67 2.27
C ASP A 145 6.01 0.69 0.85
N PHE A 146 5.18 0.57 -0.18
CA PHE A 146 5.53 0.52 -1.59
C PHE A 146 4.72 1.54 -2.39
N PRO A 147 4.79 2.85 -2.06
CA PRO A 147 4.09 3.88 -2.82
C PRO A 147 4.67 3.95 -4.23
N THR A 148 3.87 4.38 -5.21
CA THR A 148 4.41 4.57 -6.54
C THR A 148 5.43 5.73 -6.52
N GLU A 149 6.49 5.67 -7.35
CA GLU A 149 7.50 6.75 -7.37
C GLU A 149 6.87 8.12 -7.62
N SER A 150 5.87 8.19 -8.50
CA SER A 150 5.12 9.41 -8.78
C SER A 150 4.38 9.95 -7.56
N GLU A 151 3.74 9.09 -6.77
CA GLU A 151 3.05 9.49 -5.52
C GLU A 151 4.05 9.95 -4.48
N PHE A 152 5.11 9.17 -4.27
CA PHE A 152 6.18 9.55 -3.36
C PHE A 152 6.78 10.91 -3.74
N HIS A 153 7.13 11.11 -5.02
CA HIS A 153 7.65 12.38 -5.52
C HIS A 153 6.65 13.52 -5.37
N ALA A 154 5.36 13.30 -5.64
CA ALA A 154 4.33 14.31 -5.46
C ALA A 154 4.21 14.72 -3.98
N GLU A 155 4.16 13.75 -3.07
CA GLU A 155 4.06 13.98 -1.62
C GLU A 155 5.30 14.70 -1.09
N VAL A 156 6.51 14.23 -1.38
CA VAL A 156 7.73 14.88 -0.89
C VAL A 156 7.95 16.26 -1.50
N ASN A 157 7.53 16.47 -2.76
CA ASN A 157 7.57 17.80 -3.36
C ASN A 157 6.55 18.74 -2.71
N PHE A 158 5.38 18.24 -2.31
CA PHE A 158 4.39 19.02 -1.58
C PHE A 158 4.91 19.38 -0.18
N ILE A 159 5.36 18.38 0.58
CA ILE A 159 5.92 18.56 1.94
C ILE A 159 7.11 19.51 1.90
N GLY A 160 7.99 19.37 0.91
CA GLY A 160 9.16 20.24 0.72
C GLY A 160 8.82 21.70 0.39
N ARG A 161 7.58 22.02 -0.01
CA ARG A 161 7.10 23.39 -0.24
C ARG A 161 6.44 24.01 0.99
N LEU A 162 6.14 23.22 2.02
CA LEU A 162 5.53 23.73 3.24
C LEU A 162 6.54 24.62 3.96
N ASN A 163 6.14 25.86 4.22
CA ASN A 163 6.99 26.84 4.90
C ASN A 163 6.15 27.63 5.91
N HIS A 164 6.24 27.23 7.18
CA HIS A 164 5.51 27.86 8.27
C HIS A 164 6.32 27.79 9.56
N MET A 165 6.33 28.86 10.36
CA MET A 165 7.09 28.99 11.62
C MET A 165 6.79 27.88 12.64
N ASN A 166 5.63 27.23 12.53
CA ASN A 166 5.20 26.14 13.41
C ASN A 166 5.21 24.75 12.74
N LEU A 167 5.90 24.60 11.61
CA LEU A 167 6.17 23.32 10.97
C LEU A 167 7.69 23.11 10.88
N ILE A 168 8.12 21.86 11.00
CA ILE A 168 9.53 21.53 10.83
C ILE A 168 9.90 21.54 9.35
N GLY A 169 11.01 22.21 9.02
CA GLY A 169 11.49 22.28 7.64
C GLY A 169 12.00 20.94 7.14
N MET A 170 11.59 20.57 5.93
CA MET A 170 12.19 19.44 5.20
C MET A 170 13.33 19.97 4.32
N TRP A 171 14.51 19.35 4.43
CA TRP A 171 15.72 19.73 3.69
C TRP A 171 15.92 18.92 2.41
N GLY A 172 15.40 17.70 2.39
CA GLY A 172 15.52 16.82 1.22
C GLY A 172 15.02 15.41 1.49
N TYR A 173 15.16 14.55 0.48
CA TYR A 173 14.80 13.14 0.57
C TYR A 173 15.76 12.29 -0.25
N CYS A 174 15.76 10.98 0.03
CA CYS A 174 16.31 9.95 -0.83
C CYS A 174 15.19 9.02 -1.29
N ALA A 175 15.12 8.79 -2.61
CA ALA A 175 14.25 7.82 -3.25
C ALA A 175 15.08 6.96 -4.20
N GLU A 176 15.70 5.91 -3.67
CA GLU A 176 16.56 5.01 -4.45
C GLU A 176 16.13 3.55 -4.23
N GLY A 177 15.64 2.91 -5.30
CA GLY A 177 15.14 1.54 -5.24
C GLY A 177 14.01 1.38 -4.22
N LYS A 178 14.23 0.61 -3.16
CA LYS A 178 13.30 0.43 -2.03
C LYS A 178 13.53 1.41 -0.87
N HIS A 179 14.58 2.22 -0.90
CA HIS A 179 14.90 3.13 0.19
C HIS A 179 14.14 4.44 0.01
N ARG A 180 13.45 4.87 1.06
CA ARG A 180 12.74 6.14 1.17
C ARG A 180 13.16 6.81 2.47
N ILE A 181 13.89 7.92 2.39
CA ILE A 181 14.42 8.65 3.55
C ILE A 181 14.01 10.11 3.44
N LEU A 182 13.54 10.70 4.54
CA LEU A 182 13.24 12.12 4.63
C LEU A 182 14.25 12.78 5.57
N VAL A 183 14.78 13.94 5.15
CA VAL A 183 15.74 14.73 5.92
C VAL A 183 15.02 15.99 6.38
N TYR A 184 14.93 16.15 7.70
CA TYR A 184 14.31 17.31 8.35
C TYR A 184 15.34 18.11 9.14
N GLU A 185 14.95 19.32 9.52
CA GLU A 185 15.67 20.08 10.54
C GLU A 185 15.78 19.28 11.84
N TYR A 186 16.90 19.42 12.55
CA TYR A 186 17.12 18.71 13.79
C TYR A 186 16.40 19.40 14.96
N MET A 187 15.59 18.65 15.72
CA MET A 187 14.92 19.16 16.91
C MET A 187 15.77 18.94 18.16
N GLU A 188 16.58 19.92 18.53
CA GLU A 188 17.51 19.83 19.67
C GLU A 188 16.84 19.48 21.01
N LYS A 189 15.57 19.87 21.19
CA LYS A 189 14.83 19.65 22.44
C LYS A 189 14.09 18.31 22.49
N GLY A 190 14.22 17.47 21.46
CA GLY A 190 13.50 16.21 21.37
C GLY A 190 11.99 16.41 21.20
N SER A 191 11.24 15.33 21.46
CA SER A 191 9.79 15.32 21.25
C SER A 191 9.03 16.01 22.38
N LEU A 192 7.83 16.50 22.06
CA LEU A 192 6.95 17.05 23.08
C LEU A 192 6.56 15.99 24.15
N ALA A 193 6.42 14.73 23.76
CA ALA A 193 6.08 13.63 24.67
C ALA A 193 7.15 13.42 25.76
N GLU A 194 8.43 13.47 25.39
CA GLU A 194 9.56 13.40 26.34
C GLU A 194 9.57 14.61 27.27
N ASN A 195 9.35 15.81 26.73
CA ASN A 195 9.36 17.04 27.54
C ASN A 195 8.17 17.11 28.52
N LEU A 196 7.02 16.53 28.16
CA LEU A 196 5.84 16.47 29.03
C LEU A 196 5.97 15.45 30.16
N SER A 197 6.74 14.38 29.95
CA SER A 197 6.95 13.30 30.92
C SER A 197 8.17 13.50 31.82
N SER A 198 9.06 14.44 31.48
CA SER A 198 10.25 14.78 32.26
C SER A 198 9.92 15.49 33.60
N SER A 199 10.84 15.39 34.56
CA SER A 199 10.72 16.04 35.89
C SER A 199 10.78 17.57 35.84
N ASN A 200 11.36 18.14 34.78
CA ASN A 200 11.33 19.58 34.48
C ASN A 200 10.16 19.89 33.54
N ALA A 201 8.95 19.58 34.02
CA ALA A 201 7.72 19.73 33.26
C ALA A 201 7.57 21.16 32.71
N LEU A 202 7.19 21.26 31.43
CA LEU A 202 6.92 22.54 30.77
C LEU A 202 5.94 23.38 31.60
N ASP A 203 6.28 24.64 31.85
CA ASP A 203 5.37 25.58 32.50
C ASP A 203 4.13 25.85 31.63
N TRP A 204 3.07 26.35 32.26
CA TRP A 204 1.78 26.57 31.58
C TRP A 204 1.88 27.54 30.40
N GLY A 205 2.70 28.59 30.51
CA GLY A 205 2.89 29.56 29.44
C GLY A 205 3.50 28.90 28.20
N LYS A 206 4.52 28.05 28.37
CA LYS A 206 5.09 27.25 27.28
C LYS A 206 4.07 26.30 26.67
N ARG A 207 3.28 25.60 27.50
CA ARG A 207 2.22 24.68 27.00
C ARG A 207 1.20 25.41 26.14
N TYR A 208 0.74 26.58 26.59
CA TYR A 208 -0.17 27.43 25.84
C TYR A 208 0.43 27.84 24.49
N ASN A 209 1.67 28.29 24.46
CA ASN A 209 2.35 28.68 23.24
C ASN A 209 2.56 27.51 22.27
N ILE A 210 2.87 26.33 22.78
CA ILE A 210 2.96 25.10 21.98
C ILE A 210 1.61 24.77 21.36
N ALA A 211 0.53 24.74 22.15
CA ALA A 211 -0.81 24.47 21.64
C ALA A 211 -1.26 25.49 20.58
N LEU A 212 -0.99 26.78 20.82
CA LEU A 212 -1.28 27.84 19.86
C LEU A 212 -0.45 27.70 18.57
N GLY A 213 0.83 27.35 18.69
CA GLY A 213 1.71 27.08 17.55
C GLY A 213 1.23 25.89 16.73
N THR A 214 0.86 24.78 17.37
CA THR A 214 0.29 23.60 16.71
C THR A 214 -0.99 23.95 15.97
N ALA A 215 -1.90 24.72 16.58
CA ALA A 215 -3.13 25.15 15.93
C ALA A 215 -2.86 26.02 14.68
N ARG A 216 -1.90 26.94 14.75
CA ARG A 216 -1.49 27.75 13.59
C ARG A 216 -0.87 26.91 12.48
N GLY A 217 0.00 25.97 12.83
CA GLY A 217 0.59 25.03 11.87
C GLY A 217 -0.48 24.18 11.17
N LEU A 218 -1.45 23.66 11.92
CA LEU A 218 -2.55 22.87 11.37
C LEU A 218 -3.47 23.71 10.46
N ALA A 219 -3.78 24.95 10.85
CA ALA A 219 -4.56 25.87 10.02
C ALA A 219 -3.87 26.15 8.67
N TYR A 220 -2.55 26.39 8.69
CA TYR A 220 -1.76 26.53 7.46
C TYR A 220 -1.80 25.26 6.58
N LEU A 221 -1.66 24.07 7.18
CA LEU A 221 -1.76 22.81 6.43
C LEU A 221 -3.13 22.65 5.77
N HIS A 222 -4.21 23.03 6.45
CA HIS A 222 -5.56 22.99 5.90
C HIS A 222 -5.69 23.89 4.66
N GLU A 223 -5.21 25.14 4.75
CA GLU A 223 -5.22 26.08 3.61
C GLU A 223 -4.44 25.54 2.42
N MET A 224 -3.29 24.89 2.67
CA MET A 224 -2.45 24.33 1.61
C MET A 224 -3.00 23.03 1.01
N LEU A 225 -3.77 22.24 1.78
CA LEU A 225 -4.37 20.97 1.34
C LEU A 225 -5.75 21.15 0.67
N GLY A 226 -6.39 22.31 0.82
CA GLY A 226 -7.71 22.58 0.21
C GLY A 226 -8.84 21.72 0.77
N VAL A 227 -8.70 21.19 1.99
CA VAL A 227 -9.72 20.36 2.66
C VAL A 227 -10.52 21.24 3.62
N ASP A 228 -11.70 21.68 3.19
CA ASP A 228 -12.67 22.35 4.05
C ASP A 228 -13.29 21.33 5.02
N PHE A 229 -12.84 21.35 6.28
CA PHE A 229 -13.67 20.85 7.37
C PHE A 229 -14.58 21.99 7.82
N ALA A 230 -15.87 21.89 7.51
CA ALA A 230 -16.88 22.66 8.20
C ALA A 230 -16.84 22.27 9.68
N LEU A 231 -16.28 23.15 10.51
CA LEU A 231 -16.48 23.14 11.96
C LEU A 231 -17.85 23.73 12.29
#